data_AF-A0A894ZTX2-F1
#
_entry.id   AF-A0A894ZTX2-F1
#
_cell.length_a   1.000
_cell.length_b   1.000
_cell.length_c   1.000
_cell.angle_alpha   90.00
_cell.angle_beta   90.00
_cell.angle_gamma   90.00
#
_symmetry.space_group_name_H-M   'P 1'
#
loop_
_entity.id
_entity.type
_entity.pdbx_description
1 polymer ?
#
loop_
_entity_poly.entity_id
_entity_poly.type
_entity_poly.pdbx_seq_one_letter_code
_entity_poly.pdbx_strand_id
1 'polypeptide(L)'
;RPDWMIITILPVPPPPVRPSIQVDGSGRGEDDLTHKLSDILKASQNVRRCETEGHPNHVLNEFEALLQFHCATYMDNEIAGQPQALQKSGRPLKSIRARLKGKEGRLRGNLMGKRVDFSARTVITGDPNISVDEVGVPRSIAQNLTFPELVTPFNLPHLQNLVERGPTEHPGAKYVIRDTGERIDLKYTLSSAASVRLQLGWKVERHINDGDIVIFNRQPSLHKMSMMGHRVRVMPYSTFRLNLSVTTPYNADFDGDEM
;
A
#
# COMPACT_ATOMS: atom_id res chain seq x y z
N ARG A 1 12.01 -10.61 33.89
CA ARG A 1 13.24 -10.92 34.67
C ARG A 1 14.39 -10.11 34.05
N PRO A 2 15.31 -9.51 34.83
CA PRO A 2 16.34 -8.61 34.30
C PRO A 2 17.40 -9.28 33.42
N ASP A 3 17.67 -10.57 33.65
CA ASP A 3 18.53 -11.43 32.83
C ASP A 3 18.17 -11.42 31.33
N TRP A 4 16.88 -11.26 30.98
CA TRP A 4 16.41 -11.20 29.59
C TRP A 4 16.83 -9.94 28.82
N MET A 5 17.40 -8.94 29.49
CA MET A 5 17.97 -7.77 28.80
C MET A 5 19.29 -8.12 28.09
N ILE A 6 19.96 -9.21 28.48
CA ILE A 6 21.18 -9.72 27.85
C ILE A 6 20.79 -10.77 26.83
N ILE A 7 21.09 -10.52 25.56
CA ILE A 7 20.74 -11.43 24.46
C ILE A 7 21.73 -12.60 24.44
N THR A 8 21.28 -13.77 24.88
CA THR A 8 22.03 -15.03 24.73
C THR A 8 21.65 -15.79 23.46
N ILE A 9 20.37 -15.65 23.03
CA ILE A 9 19.83 -16.28 21.83
C ILE A 9 19.18 -15.18 20.99
N LEU A 10 19.75 -14.89 19.82
CA LEU A 10 19.23 -13.86 18.92
C LEU A 10 18.19 -14.47 17.97
N PRO A 11 16.92 -14.02 17.98
CA PRO A 11 15.91 -14.51 17.06
C PRO A 11 16.18 -14.00 15.63
N VAL A 12 16.13 -14.91 14.67
CA VAL A 12 16.28 -14.57 13.24
C VAL A 12 14.89 -14.37 12.63
N PRO A 13 14.55 -13.17 12.13
CA PRO A 13 13.24 -12.95 11.54
C PRO A 13 13.07 -13.72 10.22
N PRO A 14 11.84 -14.14 9.87
CA PRO A 14 11.58 -14.90 8.66
C PRO A 14 11.68 -14.01 7.39
N PRO A 15 11.80 -14.61 6.19
CA PRO A 15 11.93 -13.87 4.93
C PRO A 15 10.90 -12.75 4.67
N PRO A 16 9.62 -12.84 5.08
CA PRO A 16 8.67 -11.73 4.91
C PRO A 16 9.06 -10.42 5.59
N VAL A 17 9.89 -10.46 6.64
CA VAL A 17 10.41 -9.27 7.33
C VAL A 17 11.66 -8.71 6.63
N ARG A 18 12.37 -9.56 5.89
CA ARG A 18 13.64 -9.30 5.20
C ARG A 18 13.59 -9.82 3.75
N PRO A 19 12.75 -9.22 2.90
CA PRO A 19 12.46 -9.76 1.58
C PRO A 19 13.67 -9.72 0.66
N SER A 20 13.90 -10.79 -0.08
CA SER A 20 14.89 -10.83 -1.16
C SER A 20 14.27 -10.34 -2.47
N ILE A 21 14.99 -9.54 -3.23
CA ILE A 21 14.60 -9.08 -4.57
C ILE A 21 15.42 -9.87 -5.59
N GLN A 22 14.74 -10.58 -6.48
CA GLN A 22 15.38 -11.21 -7.64
C GLN A 22 15.28 -10.24 -8.82
N VAL A 23 16.41 -9.92 -9.44
CA VAL A 23 16.46 -9.19 -10.70
C VAL A 23 16.62 -10.23 -11.80
N ASP A 24 15.71 -10.23 -12.77
CA ASP A 24 15.56 -11.25 -13.81
C ASP A 24 16.91 -11.76 -14.35
N GLY A 25 17.20 -13.04 -14.05
CA GLY A 25 18.24 -13.84 -14.71
C GLY A 25 19.69 -13.71 -14.20
N SER A 26 20.07 -12.74 -13.37
CA SER A 26 21.52 -12.59 -13.03
C SER A 26 21.87 -12.07 -11.64
N GLY A 27 20.95 -11.45 -10.89
CA GLY A 27 21.29 -10.83 -9.60
C GLY A 27 20.27 -11.12 -8.50
N ARG A 28 20.75 -11.45 -7.29
CA ARG A 28 19.96 -11.44 -6.06
C ARG A 28 20.34 -10.24 -5.21
N GLY A 29 19.37 -9.36 -4.95
CA GLY A 29 19.47 -8.30 -3.96
C GLY A 29 18.86 -8.76 -2.65
N GLU A 30 19.69 -9.04 -1.65
CA GLU A 30 19.21 -9.39 -0.31
C GLU A 30 18.93 -8.13 0.53
N ASP A 31 18.02 -8.25 1.49
CA ASP A 31 17.70 -7.17 2.42
C ASP A 31 18.88 -6.80 3.34
N ASP A 32 18.98 -5.53 3.75
CA ASP A 32 20.00 -5.02 4.67
C ASP A 32 20.11 -5.84 5.97
N LEU A 33 18.97 -6.34 6.50
CA LEU A 33 18.96 -7.18 7.70
C LEU A 33 19.60 -8.54 7.43
N THR A 34 19.42 -9.12 6.23
CA THR A 34 20.05 -10.39 5.85
C THR A 34 21.57 -10.23 5.78
N HIS A 35 22.05 -9.14 5.19
CA HIS A 35 23.49 -8.84 5.18
C HIS A 35 24.05 -8.70 6.60
N LYS A 36 23.36 -7.96 7.48
CA LYS A 36 23.81 -7.76 8.85
C LYS A 36 23.79 -9.05 9.67
N LEU A 37 22.78 -9.91 9.49
CA LEU A 37 22.70 -11.23 10.12
C LEU A 37 23.85 -12.15 9.68
N SER A 38 24.25 -12.09 8.40
CA SER A 38 25.44 -12.80 7.92
C SER A 38 26.71 -12.31 8.64
N ASP A 39 26.86 -11.01 8.86
CA ASP A 39 28.02 -10.47 9.58
C ASP A 39 28.01 -10.85 11.06
N ILE A 40 26.85 -10.84 11.72
CA ILE A 40 26.69 -11.35 13.10
C ILE A 40 27.12 -12.81 13.19
N LEU A 41 26.68 -13.64 12.23
CA LEU A 41 27.03 -15.06 12.21
C LEU A 41 28.54 -15.28 12.05
N LYS A 42 29.18 -14.54 11.14
CA LYS A 42 30.64 -14.60 10.95
C LYS A 42 31.39 -14.15 12.20
N ALA A 43 30.98 -13.06 12.82
CA ALA A 43 31.59 -12.57 14.06
C ALA A 43 31.44 -13.61 15.20
N SER A 44 30.26 -14.21 15.34
CA SER A 44 30.00 -15.26 16.35
C SER A 44 30.84 -16.52 16.12
N GLN A 45 30.99 -16.95 14.87
CA GLN A 45 31.86 -18.09 14.52
C GLN A 45 33.33 -17.80 14.83
N ASN A 46 33.80 -16.57 14.58
CA ASN A 46 35.17 -16.17 14.88
C ASN A 46 35.44 -16.14 16.39
N VAL A 47 34.54 -15.60 17.21
CA VAL A 47 34.66 -15.63 18.68
C VAL A 47 34.78 -17.07 19.18
N ARG A 48 33.85 -17.95 18.75
CA ARG A 48 33.85 -19.36 19.14
C ARG A 48 35.12 -20.09 18.72
N ARG A 49 35.65 -19.78 17.54
CA ARG A 49 36.90 -20.34 17.05
C ARG A 49 38.09 -19.89 17.89
N CYS A 50 38.17 -18.59 18.19
CA CYS A 50 39.23 -18.05 19.03
C CYS A 50 39.23 -18.66 20.45
N GLU A 51 38.05 -18.93 21.00
CA GLU A 51 37.88 -19.57 22.31
C GLU A 51 38.34 -21.03 22.27
N THR A 52 37.98 -21.77 21.22
CA THR A 52 38.34 -23.19 21.06
C THR A 52 39.84 -23.38 20.81
N GLU A 53 40.46 -22.50 20.02
CA GLU A 53 41.90 -22.55 19.69
C GLU A 53 42.80 -21.97 20.81
N GLY A 54 42.23 -21.35 21.84
CA GLY A 54 42.98 -20.82 22.98
C GLY A 54 43.78 -19.54 22.67
N HIS A 55 43.21 -18.62 21.89
CA HIS A 55 43.84 -17.35 21.58
C HIS A 55 43.97 -16.45 22.83
N PRO A 56 44.91 -15.49 22.84
CA PRO A 56 45.06 -14.55 23.96
C PRO A 56 43.78 -13.76 24.26
N ASN A 57 43.54 -13.46 25.54
CA ASN A 57 42.35 -12.72 26.00
C ASN A 57 42.14 -11.36 25.33
N HIS A 58 43.22 -10.66 24.92
CA HIS A 58 43.08 -9.38 24.22
C HIS A 58 42.42 -9.54 22.85
N VAL A 59 42.76 -10.60 22.11
CA VAL A 59 42.17 -10.91 20.79
C VAL A 59 40.70 -11.32 20.95
N LEU A 60 40.40 -12.12 21.97
CA LEU A 60 39.02 -12.50 22.30
C LEU A 60 38.14 -11.28 22.57
N ASN A 61 38.61 -10.36 23.41
CA ASN A 61 37.89 -9.12 23.74
C ASN A 61 37.61 -8.25 22.50
N GLU A 62 38.53 -8.21 21.53
CA GLU A 62 38.32 -7.48 20.27
C GLU A 62 37.21 -8.12 19.41
N PHE A 63 37.20 -9.44 19.28
CA PHE A 63 36.14 -10.15 18.54
C PHE A 63 34.79 -10.10 19.24
N GLU A 64 34.77 -10.15 20.58
CA GLU A 64 33.57 -9.96 21.39
C GLU A 64 32.99 -8.54 21.20
N ALA A 65 33.85 -7.52 21.24
CA ALA A 65 33.43 -6.14 20.99
C ALA A 65 32.88 -5.96 19.56
N LEU A 66 33.48 -6.63 18.57
CA LEU A 66 32.97 -6.62 17.20
C LEU A 66 31.60 -7.30 17.08
N LEU A 67 31.41 -8.47 17.72
CA LEU A 67 30.11 -9.14 17.76
C LEU A 67 29.05 -8.25 18.41
N GLN A 68 29.38 -7.61 19.53
CA GLN A 68 28.51 -6.66 20.22
C GLN A 68 28.14 -5.48 19.31
N PHE A 69 29.11 -4.94 18.56
CA PHE A 69 28.87 -3.87 17.59
C PHE A 69 27.87 -4.31 16.50
N HIS A 70 28.03 -5.51 15.94
CA HIS A 70 27.11 -6.02 14.91
C HIS A 70 25.69 -6.26 15.45
N CYS A 71 25.56 -6.82 16.66
CA CYS A 71 24.27 -7.01 17.32
C CYS A 71 23.59 -5.67 17.65
N ALA A 72 24.35 -4.69 18.14
CA ALA A 72 23.83 -3.36 18.46
C ALA A 72 23.34 -2.64 17.21
N THR A 73 24.17 -2.57 16.16
CA THR A 73 23.84 -1.87 14.91
C THR A 73 22.76 -2.56 14.06
N TYR A 74 22.50 -3.85 14.29
CA TYR A 74 21.34 -4.56 13.73
C TYR A 74 20.01 -4.03 14.28
N MET A 75 19.96 -3.79 15.59
CA MET A 75 18.79 -3.23 16.27
C MET A 75 18.67 -1.73 16.01
N ASP A 76 19.78 -1.01 16.19
CA ASP A 76 19.87 0.45 16.07
C ASP A 76 21.23 0.89 15.53
N ASN A 77 21.23 1.46 14.32
CA ASN A 77 22.44 1.92 13.63
C ASN A 77 22.72 3.42 13.87
N GLU A 78 21.91 4.10 14.70
CA GLU A 78 22.05 5.53 15.01
C GLU A 78 22.44 5.74 16.48
N ILE A 79 23.20 4.81 17.05
CA ILE A 79 23.70 4.89 18.43
C ILE A 79 24.72 6.03 18.52
N ALA A 80 24.50 6.98 19.44
CA ALA A 80 25.39 8.11 19.65
C ALA A 80 26.80 7.64 20.08
N GLY A 81 27.84 8.20 19.46
CA GLY A 81 29.24 7.88 19.78
C GLY A 81 29.75 6.56 19.19
N GLN A 82 28.94 5.83 18.42
CA GLN A 82 29.37 4.63 17.70
C GLN A 82 29.41 4.89 16.19
N PRO A 83 30.37 4.29 15.45
CA PRO A 83 30.39 4.41 14.01
C PRO A 83 29.20 3.69 13.38
N GLN A 84 28.66 4.23 12.30
CA GLN A 84 27.54 3.61 11.60
C GLN A 84 28.01 2.39 10.80
N ALA A 85 27.24 1.31 10.82
CA ALA A 85 27.44 0.19 9.92
C ALA A 85 27.00 0.59 8.50
N LEU A 86 27.95 0.54 7.58
CA LEU A 86 27.75 0.89 6.17
C LEU A 86 27.64 -0.37 5.30
N GLN A 87 26.83 -0.30 4.26
CA GLN A 87 26.82 -1.26 3.17
C GLN A 87 28.09 -1.09 2.32
N LYS A 88 28.41 -2.07 1.46
CA LYS A 88 29.56 -1.99 0.52
C LYS A 88 29.52 -0.75 -0.39
N SER A 89 28.33 -0.18 -0.61
CA SER A 89 28.12 1.06 -1.37
C SER A 89 28.38 2.34 -0.58
N GLY A 90 28.72 2.25 0.71
CA GLY A 90 28.87 3.41 1.60
C GLY A 90 27.56 3.94 2.19
N ARG A 91 26.40 3.39 1.80
CA ARG A 91 25.10 3.75 2.38
C ARG A 91 24.94 3.14 3.78
N PRO A 92 24.44 3.88 4.79
CA PRO A 92 24.09 3.30 6.08
C PRO A 92 23.04 2.19 5.97
N LEU A 93 23.24 1.09 6.70
CA LEU A 93 22.29 -0.01 6.76
C LEU A 93 21.00 0.41 7.49
N LYS A 94 19.83 -0.01 6.97
CA LYS A 94 18.55 0.22 7.62
C LYS A 94 18.30 -0.80 8.74
N SER A 95 18.55 -0.38 9.98
CA SER A 95 18.26 -1.12 11.21
C SER A 95 16.76 -1.34 11.46
N ILE A 96 16.42 -2.21 12.40
CA ILE A 96 15.03 -2.45 12.80
C ILE A 96 14.38 -1.16 13.35
N ARG A 97 15.08 -0.43 14.23
CA ARG A 97 14.59 0.84 14.79
C ARG A 97 14.30 1.87 13.69
N ALA A 98 15.20 1.99 12.71
CA ALA A 98 15.03 2.92 11.59
C ALA A 98 13.82 2.58 10.71
N ARG A 99 13.46 1.28 10.57
CA ARG A 99 12.24 0.87 9.86
C ARG A 99 10.96 1.27 10.59
N LEU A 100 10.99 1.36 11.93
CA LEU A 100 9.82 1.66 12.74
C LEU A 100 9.58 3.17 12.91
N LYS A 101 10.66 3.95 13.09
CA LYS A 101 10.63 5.39 13.36
C LYS A 101 10.54 6.21 12.06
N GLY A 102 10.08 7.46 12.20
CA GLY A 102 10.11 8.46 11.14
C GLY A 102 8.78 8.66 10.41
N LYS A 103 8.75 9.64 9.50
CA LYS A 103 7.54 9.96 8.72
C LYS A 103 7.15 8.82 7.78
N GLU A 104 8.14 8.19 7.16
CA GLU A 104 8.00 7.03 6.27
C GLU A 104 8.21 5.69 6.99
N GLY A 105 8.37 5.70 8.31
CA GLY A 105 8.51 4.47 9.10
C GLY A 105 7.21 3.69 9.17
N ARG A 106 7.28 2.40 9.52
CA ARG A 106 6.12 1.49 9.52
C ARG A 106 4.94 1.99 10.37
N LEU A 107 5.22 2.58 11.53
CA LEU A 107 4.15 3.06 12.43
C LEU A 107 3.34 4.18 11.77
N ARG A 108 4.00 5.20 11.22
CA ARG A 108 3.31 6.36 10.65
C ARG A 108 2.90 6.14 9.19
N GLY A 109 3.79 5.59 8.37
CA GLY A 109 3.62 5.46 6.92
C GLY A 109 2.87 4.21 6.46
N ASN A 110 2.64 3.22 7.33
CA ASN A 110 1.89 2.01 6.96
C ASN A 110 0.69 1.73 7.88
N LEU A 111 0.77 2.07 9.16
CA LEU A 111 -0.34 1.83 10.10
C LEU A 111 -1.24 3.06 10.27
N MET A 112 -0.68 4.26 10.46
CA MET A 112 -1.48 5.49 10.63
C MET A 112 -1.99 6.07 9.30
N GLY A 113 -1.25 5.89 8.22
CA GLY A 113 -1.67 6.19 6.86
C GLY A 113 -1.21 5.08 5.94
N LYS A 114 -2.04 4.68 4.99
CA LYS A 114 -1.71 3.68 3.99
C LYS A 114 -2.26 4.12 2.65
N ARG A 115 -1.61 3.71 1.57
CA ARG A 115 -2.23 3.76 0.24
C ARG A 115 -3.43 2.82 0.24
N VAL A 116 -4.54 3.32 -0.31
CA VAL A 116 -5.81 2.60 -0.39
C VAL A 116 -6.14 2.32 -1.85
N ASP A 117 -6.85 1.22 -2.07
CA ASP A 117 -7.46 0.90 -3.35
C ASP A 117 -8.80 1.64 -3.49
N PHE A 118 -9.40 1.63 -4.69
CA PHE A 118 -10.69 2.26 -5.00
C PHE A 118 -10.75 3.78 -4.77
N SER A 119 -9.63 4.47 -4.96
CA SER A 119 -9.54 5.93 -4.96
C SER A 119 -9.05 6.45 -6.32
N ALA A 120 -9.44 7.67 -6.69
CA ALA A 120 -8.91 8.38 -7.84
C ALA A 120 -8.59 9.82 -7.45
N ARG A 121 -7.69 10.45 -8.22
CA ARG A 121 -7.27 11.84 -8.05
C ARG A 121 -7.16 12.50 -9.41
N THR A 122 -7.70 13.71 -9.56
CA THR A 122 -7.50 14.54 -10.76
C THR A 122 -7.68 16.02 -10.42
N VAL A 123 -7.41 16.89 -11.39
CA VAL A 123 -7.59 18.33 -11.28
C VAL A 123 -9.08 18.66 -11.12
N ILE A 124 -9.39 19.65 -10.29
CA ILE A 124 -10.76 20.14 -10.07
C ILE A 124 -11.13 21.32 -10.99
N THR A 125 -12.42 21.48 -11.25
CA THR A 125 -12.99 22.60 -12.01
C THR A 125 -14.34 22.98 -11.43
N GLY A 126 -14.67 24.28 -11.43
CA GLY A 126 -15.99 24.75 -10.99
C GLY A 126 -17.05 24.49 -12.04
N ASP A 127 -18.23 24.01 -11.63
CA ASP A 127 -19.41 23.89 -12.49
C ASP A 127 -20.63 24.49 -11.78
N PRO A 128 -21.29 25.52 -12.36
CA PRO A 128 -22.48 26.12 -11.74
C PRO A 128 -23.75 25.25 -11.89
N ASN A 129 -23.75 24.24 -12.76
CA ASN A 129 -24.94 23.42 -13.07
C ASN A 129 -25.02 22.12 -12.25
N ILE A 130 -24.10 21.92 -11.31
CA ILE A 130 -24.06 20.76 -10.42
C ILE A 130 -24.61 21.13 -9.05
N SER A 131 -25.33 20.21 -8.41
CA SER A 131 -25.82 20.44 -7.05
C SER A 131 -24.67 20.54 -6.04
N VAL A 132 -24.93 21.12 -4.87
CA VAL A 132 -23.95 21.27 -3.77
C VAL A 132 -23.51 19.91 -3.23
N ASP A 133 -24.39 18.91 -3.28
CA ASP A 133 -24.14 17.54 -2.84
C ASP A 133 -23.65 16.61 -3.97
N GLU A 134 -23.41 17.13 -5.16
CA GLU A 134 -22.98 16.35 -6.32
C GLU A 134 -21.52 16.65 -6.68
N VAL A 135 -20.81 15.61 -7.15
CA VAL A 135 -19.46 15.71 -7.71
C VAL A 135 -19.43 15.12 -9.11
N GLY A 136 -18.91 15.91 -10.04
CA GLY A 136 -18.70 15.53 -11.42
C GLY A 136 -17.55 14.58 -11.56
N VAL A 137 -17.80 13.35 -11.99
CA VAL A 137 -16.77 12.32 -12.15
C VAL A 137 -16.53 12.03 -13.64
N PRO A 138 -15.28 12.12 -14.12
CA PRO A 138 -14.92 11.70 -15.47
C PRO A 138 -15.31 10.26 -15.80
N ARG A 139 -15.78 10.02 -17.02
CA ARG A 139 -16.08 8.65 -17.52
C ARG A 139 -14.89 7.69 -17.38
N SER A 140 -13.66 8.18 -17.60
CA SER A 140 -12.43 7.37 -17.47
C SER A 140 -12.19 6.89 -16.03
N ILE A 141 -12.59 7.68 -15.03
CA ILE A 141 -12.53 7.32 -13.62
C ILE A 141 -13.72 6.43 -13.26
N ALA A 142 -14.92 6.76 -13.76
CA ALA A 142 -16.13 6.00 -13.49
C ALA A 142 -16.09 4.57 -14.01
N GLN A 143 -15.49 4.37 -15.19
CA GLN A 143 -15.22 3.03 -15.74
C GLN A 143 -14.17 2.27 -14.94
N ASN A 144 -13.29 2.98 -14.21
CA ASN A 144 -12.21 2.32 -13.49
C ASN A 144 -12.57 1.90 -12.07
N LEU A 145 -13.24 2.79 -11.35
CA LEU A 145 -13.75 2.55 -10.01
C LEU A 145 -14.96 1.64 -10.06
N THR A 146 -15.01 0.69 -9.13
CA THR A 146 -16.09 -0.30 -9.07
C THR A 146 -16.71 -0.37 -7.69
N PHE A 147 -17.97 -0.80 -7.67
CA PHE A 147 -18.71 -1.08 -6.45
C PHE A 147 -19.21 -2.53 -6.49
N PRO A 148 -18.89 -3.36 -5.48
CA PRO A 148 -19.36 -4.74 -5.43
C PRO A 148 -20.82 -4.77 -4.99
N GLU A 149 -21.73 -5.03 -5.94
CA GLU A 149 -23.16 -5.17 -5.69
C GLU A 149 -23.56 -6.65 -5.61
N LEU A 150 -24.34 -7.01 -4.58
CA LEU A 150 -24.87 -8.36 -4.43
C LEU A 150 -26.04 -8.59 -5.40
N VAL A 151 -26.03 -9.73 -6.08
CA VAL A 151 -27.11 -10.14 -6.97
C VAL A 151 -28.30 -10.61 -6.14
N THR A 152 -29.39 -9.87 -6.26
CA THR A 152 -30.69 -10.12 -5.64
C THR A 152 -31.76 -10.25 -6.74
N PRO A 153 -32.95 -10.79 -6.42
CA PRO A 153 -34.02 -10.89 -7.42
C PRO A 153 -34.43 -9.54 -8.03
N PHE A 154 -34.24 -8.43 -7.30
CA PHE A 154 -34.64 -7.09 -7.72
C PHE A 154 -33.68 -6.46 -8.73
N ASN A 155 -32.38 -6.69 -8.58
CA ASN A 155 -31.34 -6.08 -9.43
C ASN A 155 -30.78 -7.05 -10.49
N LEU A 156 -31.15 -8.33 -10.46
CA LEU A 156 -30.69 -9.35 -11.41
C LEU A 156 -30.81 -8.91 -12.89
N PRO A 157 -31.95 -8.39 -13.38
CA PRO A 157 -32.06 -7.98 -14.78
C PRO A 157 -31.13 -6.80 -15.12
N HIS A 158 -30.98 -5.88 -14.17
CA HIS A 158 -30.12 -4.71 -14.32
C HIS A 158 -28.64 -5.09 -14.35
N LEU A 159 -28.19 -5.89 -13.38
CA LEU A 159 -26.80 -6.36 -13.30
C LEU A 159 -26.44 -7.26 -14.49
N GLN A 160 -27.36 -8.09 -14.97
CA GLN A 160 -27.15 -8.91 -16.16
C GLN A 160 -26.86 -8.02 -17.38
N ASN A 161 -27.61 -6.93 -17.56
CA ASN A 161 -27.37 -5.97 -18.65
C ASN A 161 -26.00 -5.29 -18.53
N LEU A 162 -25.57 -4.92 -17.31
CA LEU A 162 -24.25 -4.31 -17.09
C LEU A 162 -23.10 -5.28 -17.41
N VAL A 163 -23.27 -6.56 -17.08
CA VAL A 163 -22.29 -7.61 -17.39
C VAL A 163 -22.23 -7.85 -18.90
N GLU A 164 -23.36 -7.82 -19.60
CA GLU A 164 -23.42 -7.96 -21.07
C GLU A 164 -22.74 -6.80 -21.82
N ARG A 165 -22.85 -5.57 -21.31
CA ARG A 165 -22.12 -4.40 -21.84
C ARG A 165 -20.61 -4.46 -21.58
N GLY A 166 -20.22 -5.09 -20.47
CA GLY A 166 -18.83 -5.34 -20.12
C GLY A 166 -18.06 -4.13 -19.57
N PRO A 167 -16.71 -4.21 -19.56
CA PRO A 167 -15.86 -3.23 -18.88
C PRO A 167 -15.50 -2.01 -19.73
N THR A 168 -15.72 -2.03 -21.05
CA THR A 168 -15.31 -0.96 -21.97
C THR A 168 -16.36 0.14 -22.11
N GLU A 169 -17.63 -0.20 -21.94
CA GLU A 169 -18.75 0.74 -22.02
C GLU A 169 -19.23 1.16 -20.63
N HIS A 170 -19.71 2.39 -20.52
CA HIS A 170 -20.34 2.90 -19.30
C HIS A 170 -21.80 3.26 -19.59
N PRO A 171 -22.77 2.83 -18.77
CA PRO A 171 -22.66 1.93 -17.60
C PRO A 171 -22.29 0.48 -17.95
N GLY A 172 -21.47 -0.17 -17.12
CA GLY A 172 -20.96 -1.52 -17.34
C GLY A 172 -20.40 -2.16 -16.06
N ALA A 173 -19.68 -3.28 -16.18
CA ALA A 173 -19.07 -3.99 -15.06
C ALA A 173 -17.70 -4.59 -15.43
N LYS A 174 -16.83 -4.76 -14.43
CA LYS A 174 -15.49 -5.34 -14.62
C LYS A 174 -15.36 -6.79 -14.21
N TYR A 175 -15.93 -7.15 -13.07
CA TYR A 175 -15.74 -8.47 -12.49
C TYR A 175 -17.05 -9.06 -12.00
N VAL A 176 -17.14 -10.39 -12.04
CA VAL A 176 -18.19 -11.17 -11.39
C VAL A 176 -17.51 -12.13 -10.42
N ILE A 177 -17.94 -12.11 -9.16
CA ILE A 177 -17.44 -12.97 -8.10
C ILE A 177 -18.53 -13.98 -7.77
N ARG A 178 -18.22 -15.26 -7.96
CA ARG A 178 -19.11 -16.38 -7.63
C ARG A 178 -19.16 -16.61 -6.12
N ASP A 179 -20.12 -17.40 -5.65
CA ASP A 179 -20.21 -17.81 -4.24
C ASP A 179 -18.98 -18.60 -3.76
N THR A 180 -18.27 -19.26 -4.69
CA THR A 180 -17.01 -19.96 -4.42
C THR A 180 -15.84 -19.01 -4.12
N GLY A 181 -16.00 -17.71 -4.35
CA GLY A 181 -14.93 -16.70 -4.28
C GLY A 181 -14.11 -16.58 -5.57
N GLU A 182 -14.44 -17.35 -6.61
CA GLU A 182 -13.81 -17.23 -7.93
C GLU A 182 -14.20 -15.89 -8.58
N ARG A 183 -13.18 -15.10 -8.95
CA ARG A 183 -13.34 -13.80 -9.62
C ARG A 183 -13.13 -13.96 -11.12
N ILE A 184 -14.18 -13.72 -11.88
CA ILE A 184 -14.18 -13.74 -13.35
C ILE A 184 -13.91 -12.33 -13.85
N ASP A 185 -12.89 -12.16 -14.68
CA ASP A 185 -12.58 -10.90 -15.36
C ASP A 185 -13.33 -10.80 -16.69
N LEU A 186 -14.28 -9.88 -16.76
CA LEU A 186 -15.12 -9.70 -17.94
C LEU A 186 -14.33 -9.25 -19.16
N LYS A 187 -13.16 -8.62 -18.99
CA LYS A 187 -12.31 -8.17 -20.12
C LYS A 187 -11.85 -9.32 -21.01
N TYR A 188 -11.57 -10.48 -20.42
CA TYR A 188 -11.07 -11.65 -21.15
C TYR A 188 -12.19 -12.64 -21.47
N THR A 189 -13.25 -12.68 -20.66
CA THR A 189 -14.34 -13.65 -20.82
C THR A 189 -15.35 -13.23 -21.88
N LEU A 190 -15.60 -11.93 -22.10
CA LEU A 190 -16.59 -11.46 -23.08
C LEU A 190 -16.21 -11.75 -24.54
N SER A 191 -14.93 -11.96 -24.85
CA SER A 191 -14.49 -12.39 -26.19
C SER A 191 -14.85 -13.84 -26.50
N SER A 192 -15.20 -14.65 -25.49
CA SER A 192 -15.82 -15.96 -25.67
C SER A 192 -17.34 -15.78 -25.70
N ALA A 193 -18.02 -16.40 -26.66
CA ALA A 193 -19.47 -16.27 -26.93
C ALA A 193 -20.42 -16.76 -25.81
N ALA A 194 -19.96 -16.83 -24.55
CA ALA A 194 -20.74 -17.21 -23.39
C ALA A 194 -21.08 -15.95 -22.57
N SER A 195 -22.31 -15.47 -22.69
CA SER A 195 -22.84 -14.51 -21.73
C SER A 195 -22.86 -15.15 -20.34
N VAL A 196 -22.16 -14.56 -19.38
CA VAL A 196 -22.16 -15.03 -17.99
C VAL A 196 -23.58 -14.84 -17.45
N ARG A 197 -24.28 -15.94 -17.18
CA ARG A 197 -25.60 -15.90 -16.53
C ARG A 197 -25.41 -15.76 -15.03
N LEU A 198 -25.88 -14.63 -14.48
CA LEU A 198 -25.78 -14.36 -13.06
C LEU A 198 -26.72 -15.27 -12.25
N GLN A 199 -26.27 -15.67 -11.06
CA GLN A 199 -27.06 -16.37 -10.07
C GLN A 199 -27.24 -15.50 -8.83
N LEU A 200 -28.31 -15.77 -8.07
CA LEU A 200 -28.57 -15.09 -6.81
C LEU A 200 -27.46 -15.39 -5.81
N GLY A 201 -26.99 -14.37 -5.09
CA GLY A 201 -25.89 -14.49 -4.11
C GLY A 201 -24.51 -14.07 -4.65
N TRP A 202 -24.31 -14.09 -5.96
CA TRP A 202 -23.06 -13.64 -6.58
C TRP A 202 -22.85 -12.13 -6.37
N LYS A 203 -21.61 -11.66 -6.55
CA LYS A 203 -21.29 -10.22 -6.53
C LYS A 203 -20.86 -9.76 -7.90
N VAL A 204 -21.34 -8.60 -8.32
CA VAL A 204 -20.92 -7.93 -9.56
C VAL A 204 -20.20 -6.65 -9.18
N GLU A 205 -18.94 -6.51 -9.59
CA GLU A 205 -18.19 -5.26 -9.47
C GLU A 205 -18.55 -4.37 -10.66
N ARG A 206 -19.65 -3.62 -10.52
CA ARG A 206 -20.12 -2.67 -11.53
C ARG A 206 -19.32 -1.38 -11.49
N HIS A 207 -19.29 -0.64 -12.59
CA HIS A 207 -18.80 0.74 -12.62
C HIS A 207 -19.60 1.61 -11.64
N ILE A 208 -18.97 2.66 -11.11
CA ILE A 208 -19.71 3.69 -10.37
C ILE A 208 -20.65 4.43 -11.32
N ASN A 209 -21.87 4.69 -10.87
CA ASN A 209 -22.94 5.30 -11.64
C ASN A 209 -23.45 6.58 -10.96
N ASP A 210 -24.29 7.31 -11.68
CA ASP A 210 -24.97 8.49 -11.14
C ASP A 210 -25.74 8.16 -9.86
N GLY A 211 -25.57 9.00 -8.83
CA GLY A 211 -26.21 8.86 -7.53
C GLY A 211 -25.43 8.02 -6.51
N ASP A 212 -24.36 7.31 -6.90
CA ASP A 212 -23.50 6.61 -5.94
C ASP A 212 -22.83 7.62 -4.98
N ILE A 213 -22.69 7.24 -3.71
CA ILE A 213 -22.10 8.13 -2.69
C ILE A 213 -20.59 7.87 -2.61
N VAL A 214 -19.81 8.93 -2.77
CA VAL A 214 -18.36 8.91 -2.65
C VAL A 214 -17.88 9.91 -1.60
N ILE A 215 -16.75 9.62 -0.96
CA ILE A 215 -16.08 10.58 -0.09
C ILE A 215 -15.08 11.36 -0.95
N PHE A 216 -15.17 12.68 -0.89
CA PHE A 216 -14.29 13.60 -1.62
C PHE A 216 -13.50 14.44 -0.64
N ASN A 217 -12.20 14.60 -0.88
CA ASN A 217 -11.29 15.26 0.04
C ASN A 217 -10.29 16.19 -0.65
N ARG A 218 -9.82 17.22 0.07
CA ARG A 218 -8.64 18.02 -0.32
C ARG A 218 -7.54 17.85 0.72
N GLN A 219 -6.31 17.69 0.26
CA GLN A 219 -5.12 17.67 1.11
C GLN A 219 -4.51 19.09 1.19
N PRO A 220 -4.08 19.57 2.38
CA PRO A 220 -4.13 18.93 3.69
C PRO A 220 -5.53 18.98 4.32
N SER A 221 -5.97 17.87 4.94
CA SER A 221 -7.30 17.78 5.56
C SER A 221 -7.25 18.21 7.03
N LEU A 222 -7.37 19.52 7.28
CA LEU A 222 -7.28 20.12 8.62
C LEU A 222 -8.64 20.21 9.35
N HIS A 223 -9.72 20.27 8.60
CA HIS A 223 -11.07 20.40 9.15
C HIS A 223 -11.89 19.14 8.83
N LYS A 224 -12.91 18.88 9.64
CA LYS A 224 -13.88 17.81 9.35
C LYS A 224 -14.48 17.96 7.95
N MET A 225 -14.72 19.20 7.51
CA MET A 225 -15.28 19.51 6.20
C MET A 225 -14.29 19.37 5.03
N SER A 226 -13.00 19.12 5.31
CA SER A 226 -12.03 18.77 4.27
C SER A 226 -12.24 17.35 3.71
N MET A 227 -13.18 16.58 4.27
CA MET A 227 -13.67 15.30 3.77
C MET A 227 -15.20 15.28 3.89
N MET A 228 -15.91 15.25 2.75
CA MET A 228 -17.38 15.23 2.73
C MET A 228 -17.88 14.18 1.74
N GLY A 229 -19.11 13.71 1.97
CA GLY A 229 -19.79 12.82 1.04
C GLY A 229 -20.47 13.60 -0.08
N HIS A 230 -20.34 13.11 -1.31
CA HIS A 230 -20.99 13.65 -2.50
C HIS A 230 -21.63 12.52 -3.32
N ARG A 231 -22.65 12.85 -4.08
CA ARG A 231 -23.27 11.97 -5.08
C ARG A 231 -22.51 12.09 -6.39
N VAL A 232 -22.18 10.97 -6.98
CA VAL A 232 -21.53 10.91 -8.28
C VAL A 232 -22.48 11.41 -9.36
N ARG A 233 -21.95 12.25 -10.25
CA ARG A 233 -22.56 12.59 -11.53
C ARG A 233 -21.52 12.41 -12.63
N VAL A 234 -21.70 11.40 -13.46
CA VAL A 234 -20.75 11.03 -14.50
C VAL A 234 -20.81 12.03 -15.64
N MET A 235 -19.68 12.66 -15.93
CA MET A 235 -19.58 13.73 -16.91
C MET A 235 -18.45 13.47 -17.92
N PRO A 236 -18.53 14.07 -19.12
CA PRO A 236 -17.43 14.04 -20.08
C PRO A 236 -16.20 14.80 -19.55
N TYR A 237 -15.09 14.71 -20.28
CA TYR A 237 -13.78 15.29 -19.93
C TYR A 237 -13.11 14.58 -18.73
N SER A 238 -12.00 15.16 -18.24
CA SER A 238 -11.04 14.47 -17.35
C SER A 238 -10.86 15.14 -15.98
N THR A 239 -11.61 16.20 -15.67
CA THR A 239 -11.52 16.91 -14.39
C THR A 239 -12.68 16.57 -13.47
N PHE A 240 -12.44 16.61 -12.16
CA PHE A 240 -13.52 16.58 -11.19
C PHE A 240 -14.25 17.91 -11.20
N ARG A 241 -15.58 17.88 -11.15
CA ARG A 241 -16.38 19.11 -11.10
C ARG A 241 -17.11 19.24 -9.79
N LEU A 242 -17.09 20.42 -9.20
CA LEU A 242 -17.81 20.71 -7.97
C LEU A 242 -18.51 22.05 -8.03
N ASN A 243 -19.55 22.18 -7.21
CA ASN A 243 -20.27 23.44 -7.06
C ASN A 243 -19.37 24.50 -6.39
N LEU A 244 -19.47 25.73 -6.86
CA LEU A 244 -18.68 26.87 -6.37
C LEU A 244 -18.87 27.13 -4.87
N SER A 245 -20.05 26.87 -4.30
CA SER A 245 -20.32 27.05 -2.86
C SER A 245 -19.57 26.04 -1.98
N VAL A 246 -19.08 24.94 -2.55
CA VAL A 246 -18.35 23.89 -1.82
C VAL A 246 -16.84 24.18 -1.78
N THR A 247 -16.36 25.17 -2.52
CA THR A 247 -14.92 25.53 -2.55
C THR A 247 -14.43 26.04 -1.19
N THR A 248 -15.26 26.80 -0.45
CA THR A 248 -14.92 27.36 0.86
C THR A 248 -14.56 26.30 1.92
N PRO A 249 -15.39 25.26 2.18
CA PRO A 249 -15.03 24.23 3.17
C PRO A 249 -13.80 23.38 2.78
N TYR A 250 -13.55 23.20 1.48
CA TYR A 250 -12.31 22.54 1.02
C TYR A 250 -11.10 23.48 0.97
N ASN A 251 -11.32 24.79 1.11
CA ASN A 251 -10.32 25.83 0.87
C ASN A 251 -9.62 25.64 -0.48
N ALA A 252 -10.41 25.31 -1.51
CA ALA A 252 -9.93 24.96 -2.84
C ALA A 252 -10.14 26.11 -3.84
N ASP A 253 -9.26 26.20 -4.81
CA ASP A 253 -9.43 27.06 -6.00
C ASP A 253 -9.25 26.22 -7.28
N PHE A 254 -9.16 26.87 -8.44
CA PHE A 254 -9.13 26.18 -9.74
C PHE A 254 -7.87 26.53 -10.55
N ASP A 255 -6.76 26.79 -9.87
CA ASP A 255 -5.48 27.15 -10.50
C ASP A 255 -4.59 25.94 -10.86
N GLY A 256 -5.08 24.72 -10.58
CA GLY A 256 -4.34 23.47 -10.73
C GLY A 256 -4.52 22.50 -9.56
N ASP A 257 -5.30 22.87 -8.55
CA ASP A 257 -5.65 22.02 -7.42
C ASP A 257 -6.11 20.61 -7.83
N GLU A 258 -5.60 19.60 -7.11
CA GLU A 258 -5.95 18.19 -7.27
C GLU A 258 -6.61 17.64 -5.99
N MET A 259 -7.77 17.04 -6.16
CA MET A 259 -8.54 16.39 -5.10
C MET A 259 -8.75 14.90 -5.41
#